data_AF-A0A4U1JIE0-F1
#
_entry.id   AF-A0A4U1JIE0-F1
#
_cell.length_a   1.000
_cell.length_b   1.000
_cell.length_c   1.000
_cell.angle_alpha   90.00
_cell.angle_beta   90.00
_cell.angle_gamma   90.00
#
_symmetry.space_group_name_H-M   'P 1'
#
loop_
_entity.id
_entity.type
_entity.pdbx_description
1 polymer ?
#
loop_
_entity_poly.entity_id
_entity_poly.type
_entity_poly.pdbx_seq_one_letter_code
_entity_poly.pdbx_strand_id
1 'polypeptide(L)'
;MSPHRTLVAASLAIAPLFAGCLASDASSAPEATAEHEADISFATYYTARQDLRRCAYPLCGGIFVSAVNQDRTVCADGTLADECYVADIQFSSLLMLAGVDGTIREAIGEKRESTRAVLFGDLFPGQSGLGSLSLRFAWVALEPAELRGAFHRVWHNGVVCVAAPCPSFDQEHLNDGLPRTIHEVEFKEVPGNGRDDFDSGRALFSSLGMILTGQNVVLENYGPAGDATVLQATQAFLPVVLPAIRGARAPVDSGPILGRRPPGGGGGGGSGGILNTNVE
;
A
#
# COMPACT_ATOMS: atom_id res chain seq x y z
N MET A 1 14.24 28.14 -35.55
CA MET A 1 14.06 27.88 -36.99
C MET A 1 15.42 28.01 -37.67
N SER A 2 16.06 26.87 -37.95
CA SER A 2 17.30 26.76 -38.73
C SER A 2 17.22 25.43 -39.50
N PRO A 3 17.70 25.36 -40.75
CA PRO A 3 17.19 24.42 -41.73
C PRO A 3 18.06 23.17 -41.95
N HIS A 4 17.35 22.13 -42.38
CA HIS A 4 17.74 20.93 -43.15
C HIS A 4 19.19 20.79 -43.62
N ARG A 5 19.74 19.60 -43.38
CA ARG A 5 20.69 18.94 -44.28
C ARG A 5 20.38 17.45 -44.41
N THR A 6 19.66 17.13 -45.49
CA THR A 6 19.57 15.83 -46.15
C THR A 6 20.91 15.50 -46.81
N LEU A 7 21.40 14.27 -46.67
CA LEU A 7 22.45 13.71 -47.51
C LEU A 7 22.06 12.29 -47.95
N VAL A 8 21.95 12.16 -49.26
CA VAL A 8 21.76 10.93 -50.04
C VAL A 8 23.13 10.51 -50.60
N ALA A 9 23.48 9.23 -50.49
CA ALA A 9 24.46 8.51 -51.32
C ALA A 9 24.25 7.00 -51.05
N ALA A 10 23.71 6.15 -51.94
CA ALA A 10 24.09 5.78 -53.31
C ALA A 10 25.43 5.04 -53.42
N SER A 11 25.37 3.84 -54.04
CA SER A 11 26.47 2.97 -54.52
C SER A 11 27.02 1.97 -53.49
N LEU A 12 27.37 0.72 -53.80
CA LEU A 12 27.76 0.09 -55.07
C LEU A 12 27.60 -1.43 -54.92
N ALA A 13 27.09 -2.11 -55.96
CA ALA A 13 27.02 -3.56 -56.04
C ALA A 13 28.37 -4.16 -56.46
N ILE A 14 28.80 -5.24 -55.81
CA ILE A 14 29.84 -6.15 -56.30
C ILE A 14 29.44 -7.59 -55.90
N ALA A 15 29.19 -8.44 -56.90
CA ALA A 15 29.09 -9.88 -56.75
C ALA A 15 30.45 -10.53 -57.08
N PRO A 16 30.77 -11.67 -56.45
CA PRO A 16 31.35 -12.76 -57.23
C PRO A 16 30.67 -14.12 -56.97
N LEU A 17 30.61 -14.88 -58.06
CA LEU A 17 30.20 -16.26 -58.20
C LEU A 17 31.16 -17.20 -57.46
N PHE A 18 30.63 -18.03 -56.56
CA PHE A 18 31.22 -19.33 -56.25
C PHE A 18 30.12 -20.40 -56.32
N ALA A 19 30.27 -21.27 -57.33
CA ALA A 19 29.53 -22.50 -57.47
C ALA A 19 30.13 -23.55 -56.51
N GLY A 20 29.30 -24.03 -55.58
CA GLY A 20 29.62 -25.14 -54.69
C GLY A 20 28.33 -25.84 -54.29
N CYS A 21 28.07 -27.00 -54.91
CA CYS A 21 26.99 -27.89 -54.54
C CYS A 21 27.26 -28.52 -53.16
N LEU A 22 26.43 -28.21 -52.17
CA LEU A 22 26.12 -29.13 -51.07
C LEU A 22 24.61 -29.02 -50.79
N ALA A 23 23.94 -30.16 -50.97
CA ALA A 23 22.56 -30.35 -50.60
C ALA A 23 22.43 -30.38 -49.07
N SER A 24 21.52 -29.57 -48.51
CA SER A 24 20.85 -29.85 -47.24
C SER A 24 19.63 -28.94 -47.06
N ASP A 25 18.49 -29.61 -46.92
CA ASP A 25 17.27 -29.24 -46.20
C ASP A 25 16.50 -27.95 -46.54
N ALA A 26 15.42 -28.20 -47.28
CA ALA A 26 14.06 -27.74 -47.06
C ALA A 26 13.85 -26.68 -45.94
N SER A 27 13.48 -25.48 -46.40
CA SER A 27 12.17 -24.89 -46.13
C SER A 27 11.73 -24.82 -44.66
N SER A 28 12.05 -23.72 -44.00
CA SER A 28 11.05 -22.74 -43.53
C SER A 28 11.77 -21.61 -42.78
N ALA A 29 11.63 -20.39 -43.29
CA ALA A 29 12.00 -19.19 -42.55
C ALA A 29 10.99 -19.01 -41.42
N PRO A 30 11.40 -18.85 -40.15
CA PRO A 30 10.48 -18.39 -39.13
C PRO A 30 10.19 -16.91 -39.38
N GLU A 31 8.92 -16.63 -39.66
CA GLU A 31 8.29 -15.33 -39.50
C GLU A 31 8.63 -14.72 -38.14
N ALA A 32 8.73 -13.39 -38.13
CA ALA A 32 8.89 -12.57 -36.96
C ALA A 32 7.90 -12.97 -35.85
N THR A 33 8.39 -13.72 -34.86
CA THR A 33 7.76 -13.72 -33.55
C THR A 33 8.06 -12.36 -32.94
N ALA A 34 7.05 -11.49 -32.97
CA ALA A 34 6.95 -10.31 -32.13
C ALA A 34 7.56 -10.64 -30.77
N GLU A 35 8.69 -10.00 -30.48
CA GLU A 35 9.22 -9.96 -29.14
C GLU A 35 8.08 -9.46 -28.27
N HIS A 36 7.58 -10.35 -27.42
CA HIS A 36 6.71 -10.00 -26.33
C HIS A 36 7.57 -9.09 -25.46
N GLU A 37 7.59 -7.79 -25.77
CA GLU A 37 7.74 -6.76 -24.75
C GLU A 37 6.66 -7.11 -23.74
N ALA A 38 7.03 -7.96 -22.78
CA ALA A 38 6.31 -8.08 -21.55
C ALA A 38 6.24 -6.66 -21.05
N ASP A 39 5.08 -6.04 -21.27
CA ASP A 39 4.70 -4.79 -20.67
C ASP A 39 5.07 -4.94 -19.20
N ILE A 40 6.20 -4.33 -18.83
CA ILE A 40 6.72 -4.40 -17.47
C ILE A 40 5.75 -3.50 -16.73
N SER A 41 4.61 -4.08 -16.34
CA SER A 41 3.61 -3.47 -15.51
C SER A 41 4.33 -3.04 -14.24
N PHE A 42 4.65 -1.76 -14.18
CA PHE A 42 5.12 -1.15 -12.95
C PHE A 42 3.91 -1.14 -12.03
N ALA A 43 3.99 -1.95 -10.97
CA ALA A 43 2.98 -1.94 -9.93
C ALA A 43 2.78 -0.49 -9.44
N THR A 44 1.52 -0.14 -9.22
CA THR A 44 1.09 1.23 -8.95
C THR A 44 0.54 1.32 -7.54
N TYR A 45 0.70 2.48 -6.91
CA TYR A 45 0.11 2.79 -5.62
C TYR A 45 -1.30 3.39 -5.79
N TYR A 46 -2.25 2.87 -5.03
CA TYR A 46 -3.65 3.26 -5.07
C TYR A 46 -4.19 3.60 -3.69
N THR A 47 -5.07 4.60 -3.63
CA THR A 47 -6.11 4.69 -2.59
C THR A 47 -7.34 3.93 -3.05
N ALA A 48 -8.17 3.49 -2.12
CA ALA A 48 -9.41 2.78 -2.44
C ALA A 48 -10.59 3.21 -1.58
N ARG A 49 -11.80 3.07 -2.12
CA ARG A 49 -13.07 3.19 -1.38
C ARG A 49 -14.02 2.05 -1.74
N GLN A 50 -14.95 1.74 -0.85
CA GLN A 50 -15.96 0.70 -1.10
C GLN A 50 -16.98 1.13 -2.16
N ASP A 51 -17.48 0.17 -2.94
CA ASP A 51 -18.64 0.36 -3.80
C ASP A 51 -19.95 0.07 -3.06
N LEU A 52 -20.65 1.14 -2.66
CA LEU A 52 -21.91 1.07 -1.91
C LEU A 52 -23.17 0.98 -2.80
N ARG A 53 -23.01 0.83 -4.12
CA ARG A 53 -24.14 0.67 -5.03
C ARG A 53 -24.90 -0.64 -4.73
N ARG A 54 -26.22 -0.61 -4.88
CA ARG A 54 -27.10 -1.76 -4.60
C ARG A 54 -27.48 -2.46 -5.90
N CYS A 55 -26.65 -3.38 -6.36
CA CYS A 55 -26.96 -4.27 -7.50
C CYS A 55 -26.34 -5.65 -7.33
N ALA A 56 -26.58 -6.56 -8.28
CA ALA A 56 -26.05 -7.92 -8.22
C ALA A 56 -24.52 -7.92 -8.37
N TYR A 57 -23.84 -8.61 -7.45
CA TYR A 57 -22.42 -8.95 -7.61
C TYR A 57 -22.21 -9.74 -8.93
N PRO A 58 -21.14 -9.49 -9.71
CA PRO A 58 -19.97 -8.64 -9.43
C PRO A 58 -20.05 -7.20 -9.94
N LEU A 59 -21.23 -6.72 -10.39
CA LEU A 59 -21.37 -5.34 -10.91
C LEU A 59 -21.37 -4.29 -9.79
N CYS A 60 -21.68 -4.70 -8.56
CA CYS A 60 -21.62 -3.89 -7.35
C CYS A 60 -20.95 -4.66 -6.20
N GLY A 61 -20.52 -3.92 -5.17
CA GLY A 61 -19.96 -4.49 -3.93
C GLY A 61 -18.45 -4.74 -3.97
N GLY A 62 -17.77 -4.35 -5.05
CA GLY A 62 -16.33 -4.30 -5.13
C GLY A 62 -15.75 -3.03 -4.49
N ILE A 63 -14.67 -2.51 -5.09
CA ILE A 63 -14.05 -1.25 -4.68
C ILE A 63 -13.81 -0.36 -5.89
N PHE A 64 -13.67 0.94 -5.64
CA PHE A 64 -13.10 1.88 -6.58
C PHE A 64 -11.69 2.22 -6.15
N VAL A 65 -10.73 2.09 -7.07
CA VAL A 65 -9.32 2.44 -6.84
C VAL A 65 -8.94 3.69 -7.61
N SER A 66 -8.06 4.49 -7.03
CA SER A 66 -7.49 5.66 -7.68
C SER A 66 -6.00 5.71 -7.44
N ALA A 67 -5.23 5.88 -8.51
CA ALA A 67 -3.79 6.07 -8.42
C ALA A 67 -3.48 7.31 -7.56
N VAL A 68 -2.57 7.15 -6.60
CA VAL A 68 -2.14 8.27 -5.75
C VAL A 68 -1.25 9.22 -6.55
N ASN A 69 -1.29 10.51 -6.21
CA ASN A 69 -0.55 11.59 -6.88
C ASN A 69 -0.80 11.71 -8.40
N GLN A 70 -1.88 11.10 -8.90
CA GLN A 70 -2.25 11.17 -10.31
C GLN A 70 -3.68 11.72 -10.43
N ASP A 71 -3.90 12.56 -11.43
CA ASP A 71 -5.24 13.08 -11.75
C ASP A 71 -6.14 11.99 -12.31
N ARG A 72 -5.57 11.01 -13.02
CA ARG A 72 -6.29 9.91 -13.67
C ARG A 72 -5.61 8.57 -13.38
N THR A 73 -6.43 7.54 -13.37
CA THR A 73 -6.04 6.14 -13.15
C THR A 73 -6.25 5.37 -14.44
N VAL A 74 -5.24 4.61 -14.86
CA VAL A 74 -5.37 3.64 -15.95
C VAL A 74 -6.12 2.43 -15.42
N CYS A 75 -7.31 2.16 -15.96
CA CYS A 75 -8.15 1.05 -15.56
C CYS A 75 -7.71 -0.26 -16.22
N ALA A 76 -8.27 -1.38 -15.73
CA ALA A 76 -7.98 -2.72 -16.22
C ALA A 76 -8.25 -2.93 -17.72
N ASP A 77 -9.08 -2.09 -18.34
CA ASP A 77 -9.40 -2.09 -19.77
C ASP A 77 -8.53 -1.09 -20.58
N GLY A 78 -7.56 -0.45 -19.94
CA GLY A 78 -6.68 0.57 -20.54
C GLY A 78 -7.29 1.97 -20.62
N THR A 79 -8.55 2.17 -20.19
CA THR A 79 -9.17 3.49 -20.18
C THR A 79 -8.64 4.36 -19.02
N LEU A 80 -8.69 5.68 -19.17
CA LEU A 80 -8.33 6.63 -18.12
C LEU A 80 -9.60 7.14 -17.41
N ALA A 81 -9.69 6.96 -16.10
CA ALA A 81 -10.79 7.43 -15.25
C ALA A 81 -10.27 8.10 -13.96
N ASP A 82 -11.10 8.86 -13.24
CA ASP A 82 -10.71 9.38 -11.91
C ASP A 82 -10.54 8.24 -10.89
N GLU A 83 -11.32 7.18 -11.07
CA GLU A 83 -11.27 5.94 -10.31
C GLU A 83 -11.72 4.77 -11.19
N CYS A 84 -11.18 3.58 -10.90
CA CYS A 84 -11.46 2.36 -11.65
C CYS A 84 -12.21 1.37 -10.77
N TYR A 85 -13.29 0.79 -11.30
CA TYR A 85 -14.02 -0.26 -10.60
C TYR A 85 -13.25 -1.58 -10.61
N VAL A 86 -13.13 -2.19 -9.45
CA VAL A 86 -12.47 -3.47 -9.23
C VAL A 86 -13.45 -4.38 -8.51
N ALA A 87 -13.82 -5.49 -9.16
CA ALA A 87 -14.78 -6.44 -8.61
C ALA A 87 -14.20 -7.25 -7.45
N ASP A 88 -12.89 -7.55 -7.48
CA ASP A 88 -12.22 -8.31 -6.43
C ASP A 88 -10.74 -7.93 -6.26
N ILE A 89 -10.22 -8.14 -5.05
CA ILE A 89 -8.83 -7.95 -4.67
C ILE A 89 -8.19 -9.32 -4.50
N GLN A 90 -7.21 -9.62 -5.34
CA GLN A 90 -6.40 -10.82 -5.24
C GLN A 90 -5.19 -10.53 -4.37
N PHE A 91 -5.16 -11.07 -3.16
CA PHE A 91 -4.03 -10.90 -2.24
C PHE A 91 -2.86 -11.80 -2.64
N SER A 92 -1.64 -11.26 -2.62
CA SER A 92 -0.44 -12.06 -2.79
C SER A 92 -0.35 -13.18 -1.74
N SER A 93 0.33 -14.28 -2.06
CA SER A 93 0.51 -15.41 -1.13
C SER A 93 1.11 -14.98 0.21
N LEU A 94 1.95 -13.94 0.21
CA LEU A 94 2.54 -13.38 1.43
C LEU A 94 1.49 -12.72 2.33
N LEU A 95 0.59 -11.91 1.76
CA LEU A 95 -0.49 -11.26 2.50
C LEU A 95 -1.53 -12.27 2.98
N MET A 96 -1.83 -13.28 2.16
CA MET A 96 -2.73 -14.37 2.53
C MET A 96 -2.17 -15.18 3.71
N LEU A 97 -0.89 -15.53 3.66
CA LEU A 97 -0.23 -16.25 4.76
C LEU A 97 -0.20 -15.43 6.05
N ALA A 98 -0.13 -14.10 5.94
CA ALA A 98 -0.19 -13.19 7.06
C ALA A 98 -1.59 -13.05 7.70
N GLY A 99 -2.66 -13.48 7.01
CA GLY A 99 -4.04 -13.35 7.48
C GLY A 99 -4.50 -11.90 7.66
N VAL A 100 -4.02 -11.00 6.81
CA VAL A 100 -4.24 -9.54 6.94
C VAL A 100 -5.34 -9.00 6.00
N ASP A 101 -5.98 -9.86 5.22
CA ASP A 101 -7.00 -9.51 4.24
C ASP A 101 -8.19 -8.76 4.88
N GLY A 102 -8.67 -9.23 6.03
CA GLY A 102 -9.72 -8.55 6.80
C GLY A 102 -9.31 -7.15 7.27
N THR A 103 -8.06 -7.00 7.73
CA THR A 103 -7.52 -5.70 8.18
C THR A 103 -7.45 -4.71 7.03
N ILE A 104 -7.00 -5.16 5.85
CA ILE A 104 -6.92 -4.32 4.65
C ILE A 104 -8.33 -3.94 4.19
N ARG A 105 -9.28 -4.88 4.13
CA ARG A 105 -10.66 -4.62 3.72
C ARG A 105 -11.37 -3.64 4.68
N GLU A 106 -11.14 -3.76 5.98
CA GLU A 106 -11.68 -2.83 6.99
C GLU A 106 -11.05 -1.43 6.89
N ALA A 107 -9.79 -1.34 6.49
CA ALA A 107 -9.10 -0.06 6.29
C ALA A 107 -9.60 0.69 5.03
N ILE A 108 -10.24 0.00 4.07
CA ILE A 108 -10.87 0.63 2.92
C ILE A 108 -12.19 1.27 3.35
N GLY A 109 -12.20 2.59 3.40
CA GLY A 109 -13.37 3.37 3.82
C GLY A 109 -14.50 3.42 2.78
N GLU A 110 -15.65 3.93 3.20
CA GLU A 110 -16.79 4.20 2.30
C GLU A 110 -16.48 5.29 1.28
N LYS A 111 -15.67 6.27 1.70
CA LYS A 111 -15.21 7.41 0.90
C LYS A 111 -13.70 7.35 0.75
N ARG A 112 -13.19 7.96 -0.33
CA ARG A 112 -11.75 8.00 -0.61
C ARG A 112 -11.02 8.80 0.47
N GLU A 113 -11.59 9.91 0.90
CA GLU A 113 -11.00 10.86 1.85
C GLU A 113 -10.86 10.27 3.26
N SER A 114 -11.66 9.25 3.58
CA SER A 114 -11.65 8.54 4.87
C SER A 114 -10.92 7.21 4.82
N THR A 115 -10.33 6.85 3.68
CA THR A 115 -9.64 5.56 3.56
C THR A 115 -8.37 5.56 4.40
N ARG A 116 -8.12 4.44 5.07
CA ARG A 116 -6.89 4.22 5.84
C ARG A 116 -5.94 3.29 5.11
N ALA A 117 -6.26 2.87 3.89
CA ALA A 117 -5.46 1.92 3.12
C ALA A 117 -4.78 2.59 1.92
N VAL A 118 -3.48 2.30 1.78
CA VAL A 118 -2.73 2.50 0.53
C VAL A 118 -2.35 1.12 0.00
N LEU A 119 -2.71 0.85 -1.24
CA LEU A 119 -2.58 -0.45 -1.89
C LEU A 119 -1.49 -0.38 -2.95
N PHE A 120 -0.64 -1.38 -3.06
CA PHE A 120 0.36 -1.48 -4.12
C PHE A 120 0.19 -2.77 -4.89
N GLY A 121 -0.02 -2.65 -6.20
CA GLY A 121 -0.35 -3.80 -7.04
C GLY A 121 -0.60 -3.44 -8.49
N ASP A 122 -1.15 -4.39 -9.22
CA ASP A 122 -1.42 -4.29 -10.66
C ASP A 122 -2.92 -4.50 -10.93
N LEU A 123 -3.47 -3.71 -11.85
CA LEU A 123 -4.83 -3.88 -12.34
C LEU A 123 -4.82 -4.79 -13.56
N PHE A 124 -5.68 -5.80 -13.53
CA PHE A 124 -5.84 -6.75 -14.62
C PHE A 124 -7.31 -6.84 -15.04
N PRO A 125 -7.59 -7.09 -16.33
CA PRO A 125 -8.91 -7.50 -16.76
C PRO A 125 -9.23 -8.86 -16.10
N GLY A 126 -10.29 -8.91 -15.30
CA GLY A 126 -10.75 -10.12 -14.66
C GLY A 126 -11.51 -11.03 -15.62
N GLN A 127 -11.78 -12.27 -15.19
CA GLN A 127 -12.43 -13.29 -16.02
C GLN A 127 -13.85 -12.92 -16.47
N SER A 128 -14.54 -12.05 -15.72
CA SER A 128 -15.86 -11.53 -16.06
C SER A 128 -15.82 -10.29 -16.97
N GLY A 129 -14.63 -9.86 -17.41
CA GLY A 129 -14.40 -8.59 -18.09
C GLY A 129 -14.37 -7.37 -17.15
N LEU A 130 -14.57 -7.59 -15.84
CA LEU A 130 -14.46 -6.54 -14.81
C LEU A 130 -13.04 -6.49 -14.25
N GLY A 131 -12.58 -5.33 -13.81
CA GLY A 131 -11.23 -5.16 -13.25
C GLY A 131 -11.00 -6.01 -12.00
N SER A 132 -9.77 -6.52 -11.85
CA SER A 132 -9.26 -7.20 -10.66
C SER A 132 -7.95 -6.54 -10.23
N LEU A 133 -7.74 -6.34 -8.92
CA LEU A 133 -6.49 -5.80 -8.39
C LEU A 133 -5.64 -6.93 -7.80
N SER A 134 -4.48 -7.20 -8.38
CA SER A 134 -3.48 -8.09 -7.79
C SER A 134 -2.63 -7.32 -6.79
N LEU A 135 -2.93 -7.49 -5.50
CA LEU A 135 -2.35 -6.75 -4.41
C LEU A 135 -1.04 -7.40 -3.94
N ARG A 136 0.07 -6.68 -4.09
CA ARG A 136 1.41 -7.12 -3.68
C ARG A 136 1.69 -6.76 -2.23
N PHE A 137 1.47 -5.49 -1.89
CA PHE A 137 1.66 -4.93 -0.55
C PHE A 137 0.52 -3.95 -0.22
N ALA A 138 0.32 -3.70 1.07
CA ALA A 138 -0.59 -2.67 1.54
C ALA A 138 0.01 -1.97 2.75
N TRP A 139 -0.40 -0.72 2.96
CA TRP A 139 -0.10 0.05 4.16
C TRP A 139 -1.42 0.52 4.76
N VAL A 140 -1.51 0.47 6.09
CA VAL A 140 -2.72 0.88 6.83
C VAL A 140 -2.36 1.96 7.85
N ALA A 141 -3.13 3.04 7.86
CA ALA A 141 -3.04 4.07 8.87
C ALA A 141 -3.64 3.58 10.20
N LEU A 142 -2.94 3.87 11.30
CA LEU A 142 -3.34 3.46 12.65
C LEU A 142 -4.64 4.14 13.06
N GLU A 143 -4.74 5.45 12.82
CA GLU A 143 -5.92 6.24 13.15
C GLU A 143 -6.59 6.80 11.88
N PRO A 144 -7.93 6.98 11.87
CA PRO A 144 -8.63 7.67 10.79
C PRO A 144 -8.22 9.14 10.73
N ALA A 145 -7.93 9.62 9.53
CA ALA A 145 -7.63 11.02 9.25
C ALA A 145 -8.11 11.36 7.83
N GLU A 146 -8.36 12.65 7.57
CA GLU A 146 -8.57 13.12 6.21
C GLU A 146 -7.25 13.06 5.44
N LEU A 147 -7.26 12.44 4.26
CA LEU A 147 -6.12 12.45 3.35
C LEU A 147 -5.80 13.89 2.91
N ARG A 148 -4.58 14.37 3.17
CA ARG A 148 -4.12 15.70 2.75
C ARG A 148 -2.70 15.66 2.19
N GLY A 149 -2.47 16.41 1.12
CA GLY A 149 -1.14 16.52 0.51
C GLY A 149 -0.79 15.33 -0.38
N ALA A 150 0.47 15.29 -0.81
CA ALA A 150 0.99 14.25 -1.67
C ALA A 150 1.40 13.01 -0.87
N PHE A 151 1.33 11.85 -1.50
CA PHE A 151 1.79 10.59 -0.93
C PHE A 151 3.27 10.37 -1.23
N HIS A 152 4.00 9.97 -0.21
CA HIS A 152 5.41 9.68 -0.28
C HIS A 152 5.71 8.34 0.36
N ARG A 153 6.57 7.54 -0.25
CA ARG A 153 7.23 6.44 0.44
C ARG A 153 8.51 6.95 1.07
N VAL A 154 8.73 6.65 2.33
CA VAL A 154 9.91 7.10 3.08
C VAL A 154 10.54 5.93 3.84
N TRP A 155 11.86 5.83 3.75
CA TRP A 155 12.64 4.81 4.43
C TRP A 155 14.00 5.37 4.86
N HIS A 156 14.58 4.77 5.89
CA HIS A 156 15.92 5.12 6.34
C HIS A 156 16.95 4.52 5.39
N ASN A 157 17.94 5.31 4.96
CA ASN A 157 18.94 4.90 3.97
C ASN A 157 20.27 4.39 4.60
N GLY A 158 20.37 4.45 5.92
CA GLY A 158 21.51 3.94 6.68
C GLY A 158 22.60 4.98 6.97
N VAL A 159 22.46 6.21 6.44
CA VAL A 159 23.41 7.29 6.69
C VAL A 159 23.27 7.80 8.12
N VAL A 160 24.41 7.92 8.80
CA VAL A 160 24.55 8.47 10.15
C VAL A 160 25.65 9.54 10.16
N CYS A 161 25.37 10.66 10.80
CA CYS A 161 26.23 11.84 10.79
C CYS A 161 26.65 12.23 12.20
N VAL A 162 27.79 12.92 12.30
CA VAL A 162 28.31 13.45 13.57
C VAL A 162 27.57 14.73 13.99
N ALA A 163 27.03 15.48 13.04
CA ALA A 163 26.27 16.70 13.27
C ALA A 163 25.03 16.75 12.38
N ALA A 164 23.97 17.38 12.88
CA ALA A 164 22.73 17.61 12.14
C ALA A 164 22.84 18.83 11.21
N PRO A 165 22.05 18.89 10.12
CA PRO A 165 21.13 17.85 9.65
C PRO A 165 21.83 16.65 8.99
N CYS A 166 21.29 15.46 9.19
CA CYS A 166 21.82 14.23 8.57
C CYS A 166 20.89 13.75 7.47
N PRO A 167 21.37 13.49 6.24
CA PRO A 167 20.54 12.99 5.14
C PRO A 167 20.22 11.48 5.30
N SER A 168 19.54 11.13 6.39
CA SER A 168 19.32 9.74 6.86
C SER A 168 18.12 9.04 6.21
N PHE A 169 17.33 9.75 5.40
CA PHE A 169 16.10 9.20 4.83
C PHE A 169 16.04 9.43 3.33
N ASP A 170 15.53 8.45 2.60
CA ASP A 170 15.11 8.63 1.22
C ASP A 170 13.58 8.72 1.16
N GLN A 171 13.10 9.55 0.24
CA GLN A 171 11.71 9.85 -0.01
C GLN A 171 11.43 9.72 -1.50
N GLU A 172 10.39 8.98 -1.84
CA GLU A 172 9.89 8.79 -3.20
C GLU A 172 8.48 9.38 -3.28
N HIS A 173 8.23 10.27 -4.24
CA HIS A 173 6.86 10.70 -4.57
C HIS A 173 6.20 9.57 -5.36
N LEU A 174 5.11 9.03 -4.82
CA LEU A 174 4.55 7.78 -5.34
C LEU A 174 4.01 7.95 -6.77
N ASN A 175 4.26 6.94 -7.61
CA ASN A 175 3.83 6.78 -9.01
C ASN A 175 4.53 7.63 -10.09
N ASP A 176 5.36 8.61 -9.74
CA ASP A 176 6.01 9.51 -10.72
C ASP A 176 7.37 10.07 -10.26
N GLY A 177 7.75 9.86 -9.00
CA GLY A 177 8.94 10.44 -8.41
C GLY A 177 10.12 9.48 -8.40
N LEU A 178 11.30 10.02 -8.67
CA LEU A 178 12.54 9.35 -8.30
C LEU A 178 12.80 9.54 -6.79
N PRO A 179 13.41 8.56 -6.12
CA PRO A 179 13.86 8.74 -4.74
C PRO A 179 14.79 9.95 -4.61
N ARG A 180 14.57 10.75 -3.57
CA ARG A 180 15.43 11.86 -3.15
C ARG A 180 15.75 11.74 -1.67
N THR A 181 16.90 12.20 -1.26
CA THR A 181 17.30 12.17 0.15
C THR A 181 16.77 13.40 0.89
N ILE A 182 16.26 13.19 2.10
CA ILE A 182 15.82 14.21 3.05
C ILE A 182 16.50 13.99 4.40
N HIS A 183 16.38 14.98 5.29
CA HIS A 183 17.14 14.99 6.53
C HIS A 183 16.33 14.50 7.74
N GLU A 184 15.02 14.74 7.75
CA GLU A 184 14.18 14.43 8.90
C GLU A 184 12.73 14.19 8.46
N VAL A 185 12.00 13.43 9.26
CA VAL A 185 10.54 13.27 9.15
C VAL A 185 9.89 13.73 10.45
N GLU A 186 8.99 14.69 10.36
CA GLU A 186 8.28 15.24 11.51
C GLU A 186 6.86 14.68 11.59
N PHE A 187 6.52 14.04 12.72
CA PHE A 187 5.24 13.37 12.95
C PHE A 187 4.26 14.18 13.81
N LYS A 188 4.54 15.47 14.08
CA LYS A 188 3.76 16.28 15.04
C LYS A 188 2.28 16.43 14.67
N GLU A 189 1.94 16.37 13.40
CA GLU A 189 0.55 16.49 12.92
C GLU A 189 -0.11 15.15 12.62
N VAL A 190 0.63 14.04 12.70
CA VAL A 190 0.10 12.70 12.42
C VAL A 190 -0.81 12.26 13.58
N PRO A 191 -2.08 11.90 13.31
CA PRO A 191 -2.97 11.34 14.33
C PRO A 191 -2.40 10.07 14.95
N GLY A 192 -2.50 9.97 16.27
CA GLY A 192 -1.92 8.87 17.05
C GLY A 192 -0.42 9.03 17.35
N ASN A 193 0.21 10.17 17.04
CA ASN A 193 1.61 10.41 17.39
C ASN A 193 1.87 10.26 18.91
N GLY A 194 2.99 9.64 19.27
CA GLY A 194 3.37 9.36 20.66
C GLY A 194 2.77 8.09 21.29
N ARG A 195 1.80 7.41 20.66
CA ARG A 195 1.31 6.10 21.15
C ARG A 195 2.12 4.92 20.59
N ASP A 196 2.67 5.07 19.38
CA ASP A 196 3.31 3.98 18.62
C ASP A 196 4.59 4.43 17.89
N ASP A 197 5.43 5.24 18.56
CA ASP A 197 6.74 5.68 18.04
C ASP A 197 7.64 4.48 17.66
N PHE A 198 7.44 3.35 18.33
CA PHE A 198 8.16 2.10 18.08
C PHE A 198 7.78 1.44 16.75
N ASP A 199 6.50 1.40 16.40
CA ASP A 199 6.03 0.79 15.16
C ASP A 199 6.33 1.69 13.96
N SER A 200 6.23 3.02 14.14
CA SER A 200 6.66 4.01 13.14
C SER A 200 8.17 3.96 12.90
N GLY A 201 8.96 3.90 13.98
CA GLY A 201 10.41 3.70 13.87
C GLY A 201 10.75 2.42 13.11
N ARG A 202 10.18 1.27 13.52
CA ARG A 202 10.44 -0.01 12.84
C ARG A 202 10.07 0.00 11.35
N ALA A 203 8.99 0.67 10.99
CA ALA A 203 8.56 0.73 9.60
C ALA A 203 9.51 1.60 8.73
N LEU A 204 10.05 2.70 9.25
CA LEU A 204 11.08 3.50 8.57
C LEU A 204 12.36 2.70 8.31
N PHE A 205 12.74 1.82 9.23
CA PHE A 205 13.91 0.94 9.08
C PHE A 205 13.61 -0.34 8.27
N SER A 206 12.37 -0.55 7.84
CA SER A 206 12.03 -1.68 6.97
C SER A 206 12.37 -1.38 5.51
N SER A 207 12.67 -2.42 4.72
CA SER A 207 12.89 -2.26 3.27
C SER A 207 11.65 -1.77 2.51
N LEU A 208 10.45 -1.99 3.05
CA LEU A 208 9.20 -1.48 2.48
C LEU A 208 9.00 0.01 2.78
N GLY A 209 9.60 0.53 3.85
CA GLY A 209 9.37 1.88 4.31
C GLY A 209 7.94 2.13 4.81
N MET A 210 7.66 3.39 5.12
CA MET A 210 6.34 3.90 5.43
C MET A 210 5.77 4.69 4.26
N ILE A 211 4.44 4.72 4.14
CA ILE A 211 3.80 5.74 3.32
C ILE A 211 3.41 6.90 4.23
N LEU A 212 3.76 8.11 3.83
CA LEU A 212 3.46 9.35 4.52
C LEU A 212 2.74 10.28 3.56
N THR A 213 1.79 11.04 4.09
CA THR A 213 1.30 12.23 3.40
C THR A 213 1.86 13.47 4.07
N GLY A 214 2.09 14.53 3.32
CA GLY A 214 2.61 15.77 3.88
C GLY A 214 3.30 16.67 2.85
N GLN A 215 4.16 17.55 3.36
CA GLN A 215 4.91 18.51 2.56
C GLN A 215 6.36 18.61 3.01
N ASN A 216 7.26 18.82 2.06
CA ASN A 216 8.66 19.11 2.37
C ASN A 216 8.82 20.59 2.65
N VAL A 217 9.47 20.91 3.77
CA VAL A 217 9.87 22.26 4.16
C VAL A 217 11.37 22.32 4.33
N VAL A 218 11.97 23.46 4.00
CA VAL A 218 13.38 23.73 4.30
C VAL A 218 13.43 24.54 5.57
N LEU A 219 14.08 23.99 6.60
CA LEU A 219 14.32 24.67 7.86
C LEU A 219 15.74 25.24 7.86
N GLU A 220 15.83 26.56 7.90
CA GLU A 220 17.11 27.26 7.93
C GLU A 220 17.81 27.08 9.28
N ASN A 221 19.14 26.93 9.26
CA ASN A 221 19.96 26.80 10.48
C ASN A 221 19.48 25.67 11.42
N TYR A 222 19.04 24.54 10.86
CA TYR A 222 18.55 23.38 11.63
C TYR A 222 19.64 22.79 12.54
N GLY A 223 20.90 22.88 12.13
CA GLY A 223 22.03 22.44 12.94
C GLY A 223 23.37 22.98 12.45
N PRO A 224 24.49 22.52 13.04
CA PRO A 224 25.84 22.96 12.69
C PRO A 224 26.21 22.73 11.21
N ALA A 225 25.54 21.80 10.53
CA ALA A 225 25.74 21.52 9.11
C ALA A 225 24.80 22.30 8.18
N GLY A 226 24.01 23.25 8.70
CA GLY A 226 23.18 24.15 7.91
C GLY A 226 21.70 23.78 7.87
N ASP A 227 21.09 23.93 6.70
CA ASP A 227 19.65 23.84 6.49
C ASP A 227 19.19 22.40 6.30
N ALA A 228 17.96 22.10 6.74
CA ALA A 228 17.38 20.77 6.65
C ALA A 228 16.12 20.76 5.79
N THR A 229 16.08 19.88 4.80
CA THR A 229 14.82 19.44 4.18
C THR A 229 14.12 18.44 5.11
N VAL A 230 12.95 18.82 5.63
CA VAL A 230 12.13 18.02 6.54
C VAL A 230 10.78 17.71 5.90
N LEU A 231 10.33 16.46 5.97
CA LEU A 231 8.96 16.11 5.60
C LEU A 231 8.05 16.30 6.82
N GLN A 232 7.17 17.29 6.77
CA GLN A 232 6.11 17.48 7.75
C GLN A 232 4.95 16.55 7.40
N ALA A 233 4.86 15.43 8.10
CA ALA A 233 3.86 14.41 7.84
C ALA A 233 2.52 14.75 8.52
N THR A 234 1.44 14.61 7.76
CA THR A 234 0.05 14.80 8.21
C THR A 234 -0.68 13.49 8.44
N GLN A 235 -0.23 12.41 7.79
CA GLN A 235 -0.74 11.06 8.02
C GLN A 235 0.35 10.04 7.73
N ALA A 236 0.34 8.95 8.49
CA ALA A 236 1.27 7.84 8.34
C ALA A 236 0.53 6.52 8.13
N PHE A 237 1.03 5.71 7.20
CA PHE A 237 0.54 4.38 6.91
C PHE A 237 1.68 3.39 7.10
N LEU A 238 1.45 2.40 7.94
CA LEU A 238 2.43 1.38 8.25
C LEU A 238 2.26 0.19 7.31
N PRO A 239 3.36 -0.41 6.82
CA PRO A 239 3.25 -1.58 5.97
C PRO A 239 2.54 -2.67 6.75
N VAL A 240 1.56 -3.28 6.10
CA VAL A 240 0.89 -4.48 6.59
C VAL A 240 1.83 -5.65 6.36
N VAL A 241 2.90 -5.69 7.14
CA VAL A 241 3.77 -6.86 7.24
C VAL A 241 3.15 -7.84 8.20
N LEU A 242 3.45 -9.12 7.95
CA LEU A 242 3.20 -10.27 8.82
C LEU A 242 3.09 -9.81 10.27
N PRO A 243 2.05 -10.20 11.04
CA PRO A 243 2.09 -10.02 12.47
C PRO A 243 3.39 -10.68 12.91
N ALA A 244 4.39 -9.85 13.23
CA ALA A 244 5.65 -10.30 13.76
C ALA A 244 5.31 -10.75 15.16
N ILE A 245 4.71 -11.94 15.26
CA ILE A 245 4.19 -12.57 16.47
C ILE A 245 3.76 -11.46 17.42
N ARG A 246 2.74 -10.68 17.02
CA ARG A 246 2.04 -9.80 17.99
C ARG A 246 1.70 -10.78 19.08
N GLY A 247 2.45 -10.69 20.20
CA GLY A 247 2.62 -11.80 21.12
C GLY A 247 1.28 -12.48 21.28
N ALA A 248 1.25 -13.79 21.04
CA ALA A 248 0.11 -14.60 21.42
C ALA A 248 -0.17 -14.29 22.89
N ARG A 249 -1.01 -13.29 23.16
CA ARG A 249 -1.98 -13.41 24.23
C ARG A 249 -2.80 -14.57 23.72
N ALA A 250 -2.43 -15.74 24.25
CA ALA A 250 -3.33 -16.85 24.31
C ALA A 250 -4.72 -16.28 24.58
N PRO A 251 -5.78 -16.79 23.92
CA PRO A 251 -7.12 -16.51 24.38
C PRO A 251 -7.09 -16.71 25.88
N VAL A 252 -7.52 -15.70 26.64
CA VAL A 252 -7.75 -15.87 28.06
C VAL A 252 -8.69 -17.05 28.13
N ASP A 253 -8.14 -18.20 28.50
CA ASP A 253 -8.87 -19.42 28.74
C ASP A 253 -9.71 -19.09 29.96
N SER A 254 -10.90 -18.57 29.72
CA SER A 254 -11.98 -18.52 30.69
C SER A 254 -12.40 -19.97 30.92
N GLY A 255 -11.53 -20.70 31.62
CA GLY A 255 -11.82 -22.03 32.11
C GLY A 255 -13.10 -21.99 32.93
N PRO A 256 -13.86 -23.09 32.96
CA PRO A 256 -15.12 -23.14 33.69
C PRO A 256 -14.83 -22.88 35.18
N ILE A 257 -15.54 -21.91 35.75
CA ILE A 257 -15.61 -21.71 37.20
C ILE A 257 -16.27 -22.96 37.78
N LEU A 258 -15.46 -23.98 38.07
CA LEU A 258 -15.85 -25.10 38.89
C LEU A 258 -16.07 -24.58 40.30
N GLY A 259 -17.34 -24.61 40.70
CA GLY A 259 -17.84 -24.13 41.97
C GLY A 259 -17.04 -24.66 43.15
N ARG A 260 -16.36 -23.74 43.85
CA ARG A 260 -16.00 -23.96 45.25
C ARG A 260 -17.25 -23.85 46.09
N ARG A 261 -17.75 -25.01 46.47
CA ARG A 261 -18.74 -25.24 47.53
C ARG A 261 -18.20 -24.64 48.84
N PRO A 262 -18.86 -23.65 49.45
CA PRO A 262 -18.49 -23.21 50.80
C PRO A 262 -18.91 -24.29 51.82
N PRO A 263 -18.10 -24.55 52.87
CA PRO A 263 -18.48 -25.45 53.93
C PRO A 263 -19.61 -24.83 54.76
N GLY A 264 -20.64 -25.64 55.02
CA GLY A 264 -21.74 -25.31 55.89
C GLY A 264 -21.30 -25.11 57.33
N GLY A 265 -21.95 -24.15 58.00
CA GLY A 265 -21.72 -23.85 59.40
C GLY A 265 -22.80 -22.95 59.97
N GLY A 266 -23.91 -23.57 60.37
CA GLY A 266 -24.61 -23.29 61.63
C GLY A 266 -25.28 -21.93 61.85
N GLY A 267 -26.62 -21.99 61.92
CA GLY A 267 -27.30 -21.56 63.14
C GLY A 267 -28.00 -20.21 63.13
N GLY A 268 -29.29 -20.24 63.48
CA GLY A 268 -29.90 -19.20 64.30
C GLY A 268 -30.95 -18.31 63.63
N GLY A 269 -32.21 -18.72 63.73
CA GLY A 269 -33.25 -17.95 64.43
C GLY A 269 -33.75 -16.61 63.86
N GLY A 270 -35.08 -16.47 63.81
CA GLY A 270 -35.79 -15.18 63.71
C GLY A 270 -36.73 -15.13 62.52
N SER A 271 -37.95 -15.66 62.61
CA SER A 271 -39.17 -14.95 63.08
C SER A 271 -39.50 -13.66 62.32
N GLY A 272 -40.57 -13.74 61.52
CA GLY A 272 -41.70 -12.81 61.65
C GLY A 272 -41.84 -11.69 60.62
N GLY A 273 -43.05 -11.54 60.10
CA GLY A 273 -43.60 -10.28 59.55
C GLY A 273 -43.75 -10.29 58.02
N ILE A 274 -44.90 -10.67 57.43
CA ILE A 274 -46.19 -9.96 57.34
C ILE A 274 -46.16 -8.75 56.37
N LEU A 275 -46.94 -8.88 55.27
CA LEU A 275 -47.71 -7.87 54.51
C LEU A 275 -46.92 -6.65 53.94
N ASN A 276 -47.28 -5.94 52.87
CA ASN A 276 -48.43 -5.91 52.00
C ASN A 276 -48.10 -5.00 50.79
N THR A 277 -48.84 -5.19 49.70
CA THR A 277 -49.42 -4.20 48.75
C THR A 277 -48.70 -2.89 48.40
N ASN A 278 -48.62 -2.67 47.07
CA ASN A 278 -49.09 -1.51 46.29
C ASN A 278 -48.96 -0.10 46.91
N VAL A 279 -48.46 0.84 46.10
CA VAL A 279 -49.20 1.96 45.48
C VAL A 279 -48.20 3.05 45.07
N GLU A 280 -48.37 3.52 43.83
CA GLU A 280 -47.82 4.72 43.16
C GLU A 280 -46.34 4.81 42.79
#